data_AF-W4QXI9-F1
#
_entry.id   AF-W4QXI9-F1
#
_cell.length_a   1.000
_cell.length_b   1.000
_cell.length_c   1.000
_cell.angle_alpha   90.00
_cell.angle_beta   90.00
_cell.angle_gamma   90.00
#
_symmetry.space_group_name_H-M   'P 1'
#
loop_
_entity.id
_entity.type
_entity.pdbx_description
1 polymer ?
#
loop_
_entity_poly.entity_id
_entity_poly.type
_entity_poly.pdbx_seq_one_letter_code
_entity_poly.pdbx_strand_id
1 'polypeptide(L)' 'MPSNLMKNIELKRKQMIKYGNKLGLSSTKTIKTSQELDELLNQLDKNRLKK' A
#
# COMPACT_ATOMS: atom_id res chain seq x y z
N MET A 1 -4.42 15.93 -11.83
CA MET A 1 -3.63 14.69 -11.98
C MET A 1 -3.46 14.05 -10.60
N PRO A 2 -3.76 12.76 -10.38
CA PRO A 2 -3.51 12.14 -9.09
C PRO A 2 -2.00 12.18 -8.80
N SER A 3 -1.63 12.56 -7.58
CA SER A 3 -0.24 12.61 -7.13
C SER A 3 0.42 11.23 -7.32
N ASN A 4 1.72 11.21 -7.63
CA ASN A 4 2.45 9.96 -7.86
C ASN A 4 2.31 8.99 -6.67
N LEU A 5 2.21 9.54 -5.46
CA LEU A 5 1.93 8.80 -4.22
C LEU A 5 0.57 8.07 -4.24
N MET A 6 -0.51 8.75 -4.67
CA MET A 6 -1.83 8.11 -4.77
C MET A 6 -1.87 6.97 -5.78
N LYS A 7 -1.14 7.11 -6.90
CA LYS A 7 -1.00 6.01 -7.88
C LYS A 7 -0.29 4.80 -7.27
N ASN A 8 0.78 5.04 -6.50
CA ASN A 8 1.53 3.97 -5.85
C ASN A 8 0.72 3.26 -4.76
N ILE A 9 -0.06 4.01 -3.97
CA ILE A 9 -0.99 3.44 -2.97
C ILE A 9 -1.98 2.50 -3.65
N GLU A 10 -2.63 2.96 -4.72
CA GLU A 10 -3.65 2.16 -5.41
C GLU A 10 -3.04 0.91 -6.07
N LEU A 11 -1.85 1.03 -6.66
CA LEU A 11 -1.13 -0.11 -7.22
C LEU A 11 -0.77 -1.14 -6.14
N LYS A 12 -0.26 -0.68 -4.99
CA LYS A 12 0.15 -1.56 -3.89
C LYS A 12 -1.08 -2.22 -3.22
N ARG A 13 -2.18 -1.49 -3.08
CA ARG A 13 -3.47 -2.03 -2.61
C ARG A 13 -3.96 -3.18 -3.48
N LYS A 14 -3.95 -3.00 -4.81
CA LYS A 14 -4.32 -4.06 -5.76
C LYS A 14 -3.40 -5.27 -5.65
N GLN A 15 -2.10 -5.06 -5.46
CA GLN A 15 -1.13 -6.15 -5.24
C GLN A 15 -1.42 -6.92 -3.95
N MET A 16 -1.68 -6.22 -2.85
CA MET A 16 -1.98 -6.85 -1.56
C MET A 16 -3.25 -7.70 -1.65
N ILE A 17 -4.32 -7.18 -2.25
CA ILE A 17 -5.57 -7.94 -2.47
C ILE A 17 -5.30 -9.19 -3.32
N LYS A 18 -4.56 -9.02 -4.42
CA LYS A 18 -4.19 -10.15 -5.30
C LYS A 18 -3.40 -11.22 -4.55
N TYR A 19 -2.44 -10.83 -3.70
CA TYR A 19 -1.65 -11.78 -2.92
C TYR A 19 -2.43 -12.39 -1.77
N GLY A 20 -3.26 -11.63 -1.07
CA GLY A 20 -4.15 -12.14 -0.03
C GLY A 20 -5.10 -13.22 -0.57
N ASN A 21 -5.68 -12.99 -1.76
CA ASN A 21 -6.55 -13.97 -2.41
C ASN A 21 -5.80 -15.21 -2.91
N LYS A 22 -4.55 -15.05 -3.38
CA LYS A 22 -3.78 -16.14 -4.01
C LYS A 22 -2.95 -16.97 -3.02
N LEU A 23 -2.39 -16.32 -2.01
CA LEU A 23 -1.37 -16.86 -1.11
C LEU A 23 -1.82 -16.86 0.36
N GLY A 24 -2.95 -16.24 0.68
CA GLY A 24 -3.40 -16.02 2.05
C GLY A 24 -2.73 -14.80 2.71
N LEU A 25 -3.41 -14.25 3.71
CA LEU A 25 -2.96 -13.04 4.42
C LEU A 25 -1.67 -13.25 5.22
N SER A 26 -1.44 -14.46 5.73
CA SER A 26 -0.24 -14.81 6.51
C SER A 26 0.97 -15.13 5.64
N SER A 27 0.84 -15.13 4.31
CA SER A 27 2.01 -15.34 3.45
C SER A 27 2.99 -14.18 3.58
N THR A 28 4.29 -14.47 3.66
CA THR A 28 5.36 -13.47 3.74
C THR A 28 5.23 -12.41 2.65
N LYS A 29 4.77 -12.82 1.45
CA LYS A 29 4.56 -11.90 0.33
C LYS A 29 3.40 -10.93 0.57
N THR A 30 2.30 -11.39 1.15
CA THR A 30 1.15 -10.52 1.47
C THR A 30 1.49 -9.60 2.64
N ILE A 31 2.16 -10.10 3.67
CA ILE A 31 2.65 -9.30 4.82
C ILE A 31 3.60 -8.20 4.35
N LYS A 32 4.58 -8.53 3.50
CA LYS A 32 5.50 -7.54 2.95
C LYS A 32 4.75 -6.48 2.14
N THR A 33 3.79 -6.90 1.33
CA THR A 33 3.01 -5.98 0.50
C THR A 33 2.10 -5.08 1.35
N SER A 34 1.58 -5.57 2.48
CA SER A 34 0.81 -4.74 3.42
C SER A 34 1.69 -3.72 4.15
N GLN A 35 2.93 -4.09 4.53
CA GLN A 35 3.90 -3.16 5.12
C GLN A 35 4.27 -2.04 4.14
N GLU A 36 4.56 -2.38 2.88
CA GLU A 36 4.84 -1.39 1.82
C GLU A 36 3.64 -0.47 1.56
N LEU A 37 2.40 -0.98 1.67
CA LEU A 37 1.20 -0.15 1.56
C LEU A 37 1.08 0.82 2.74
N ASP A 38 1.34 0.33 3.96
CA ASP A 38 1.29 1.13 5.18
C ASP A 38 2.32 2.28 5.14
N GLU A 39 3.54 2.02 4.66
CA GLU A 39 4.55 3.06 4.45
C GLU A 39 4.08 4.18 3.51
N LEU A 40 3.38 3.83 2.42
CA LEU A 40 2.84 4.81 1.47
C LEU A 40 1.68 5.62 2.08
N LEU A 41 0.82 4.98 2.88
CA LEU A 41 -0.26 5.66 3.61
C LEU A 41 0.31 6.61 4.66
N ASN A 42 1.32 6.18 5.42
CA ASN A 42 2.03 7.00 6.38
C ASN A 42 2.70 8.23 5.73
N GLN A 43 3.27 8.07 4.52
CA GLN A 43 3.79 9.21 3.76
C GLN A 43 2.69 10.20 3.36
N LEU A 44 1.51 9.68 2.97
CA LEU A 44 0.36 10.53 2.63
C LEU A 44 -0.12 11.33 3.84
N ASP A 45 -0.26 10.67 4.99
CA ASP A 45 -0.69 11.32 6.23
C ASP A 45 0.31 12.37 6.70
N LYS A 46 1.62 12.08 6.63
CA LYS A 46 2.67 13.07 6.90
C LYS A 46 2.60 14.27 5.96
N ASN A 47 2.32 14.06 4.67
CA ASN A 47 2.16 15.15 3.71
C ASN A 47 0.89 15.98 3.98
N ARG A 48 -0.15 15.36 4.52
CA ARG A 48 -1.39 16.05 4.92
C ARG A 48 -1.19 16.89 6.18
N LEU A 49 -0.39 16.42 7.15
CA LEU A 49 -0.07 17.12 8.40
C LEU A 49 0.93 18.28 8.25
N LYS A 50 1.64 18.37 7.12
CA LYS A 50 2.58 19.46 6.81
C LYS A 50 1.95 20.63 6.04
N LYS A 51 0.65 20.57 5.77
CA LYS A 51 -0.15 21.63 5.13
C LYS A 51 -0.91 22.41 6.17
#